data_AF-A0A5K0X485-F1
#
_entry.id   AF-A0A5K0X485-F1
#
_cell.length_a   1.000
_cell.length_b   1.000
_cell.length_c   1.000
_cell.angle_alpha   90.00
_cell.angle_beta   90.00
_cell.angle_gamma   90.00
#
_symmetry.space_group_name_H-M   'P 1'
#
loop_
_entity.id
_entity.type
_entity.pdbx_description
1 polymer ?
#
loop_
_entity_poly.entity_id
_entity_poly.type
_entity_poly.pdbx_seq_one_letter_code
_entity_poly.pdbx_strand_id
1 'polypeptide(L)' 'NCHMNSISTDVASVTAQKRTNVSLSSGFSFLNGTVSGSGLVYLGRAWGDHSRVVFAYTYLDKVVIPEGWNDWGIPARES' A
#
# COMPACT_ATOMS: atom_id res chain seq x y z
N ASN A 1 13.21 -10.43 -0.54
CA ASN A 1 14.21 -9.35 -0.58
C ASN A 1 13.90 -8.38 -1.71
N CYS A 2 12.87 -7.55 -1.54
CA CYS A 2 12.60 -6.39 -2.39
C CYS A 2 12.78 -5.11 -1.57
N HIS A 3 13.20 -4.03 -2.23
CA HIS A 3 13.34 -2.71 -1.61
C HIS A 3 12.46 -1.71 -2.35
N MET A 4 11.48 -1.17 -1.64
CA MET A 4 10.58 -0.13 -2.14
C MET A 4 11.04 1.20 -1.56
N ASN A 5 11.67 2.02 -2.39
CA ASN A 5 12.24 3.30 -2.01
C ASN A 5 11.39 4.46 -2.55
N SER A 6 10.68 5.17 -1.66
CA SER A 6 10.01 6.42 -2.01
C SER A 6 11.03 7.51 -2.30
N ILE A 7 10.79 8.29 -3.35
CA ILE A 7 11.51 9.53 -3.66
C ILE A 7 10.58 10.75 -3.62
N SER A 8 9.39 10.58 -3.03
CA SER A 8 8.38 11.63 -2.97
C SER A 8 8.84 12.78 -2.07
N THR A 9 8.44 13.99 -2.44
CA THR A 9 8.51 15.19 -1.58
C THR A 9 7.18 15.48 -0.88
N ASP A 10 6.09 14.86 -1.34
CA ASP A 10 4.73 14.97 -0.80
C ASP A 10 4.23 13.62 -0.25
N VAL A 11 2.97 13.59 0.21
CA VAL A 11 2.31 12.34 0.63
C VAL A 11 2.01 11.46 -0.59
N ALA A 12 2.44 10.20 -0.56
CA ALA A 12 2.24 9.24 -1.65
C ALA A 12 1.65 7.90 -1.17
N SER A 13 1.38 6.99 -2.11
CA SER A 13 0.99 5.61 -1.81
C SER A 13 1.91 4.64 -2.54
N VAL A 14 2.45 3.64 -1.85
CA VAL A 14 3.34 2.63 -2.44
C VAL A 14 2.58 1.73 -3.42
N THR A 15 1.31 1.43 -3.14
CA THR A 15 0.49 0.55 -3.98
C THR A 15 -0.87 1.15 -4.35
N ALA A 16 -1.42 0.71 -5.48
CA ALA A 16 -2.76 1.07 -5.95
C ALA A 16 -3.39 -0.12 -6.71
N GLN A 17 -3.83 -1.14 -5.98
CA GLN A 17 -4.28 -2.39 -6.58
C GLN A 17 -5.76 -2.28 -7.03
N LYS A 18 -6.08 -2.82 -8.22
CA LYS A 18 -7.36 -2.64 -8.93
C LYS A 18 -8.23 -3.90 -9.00
N ARG A 19 -8.25 -4.73 -7.97
CA ARG A 19 -9.19 -5.85 -7.91
C ARG A 19 -10.61 -5.29 -7.75
N THR A 20 -11.53 -5.72 -8.62
CA THR A 20 -12.88 -5.15 -8.76
C THR A 20 -14.01 -6.07 -8.31
N ASN A 21 -13.71 -7.30 -7.89
CA ASN A 21 -14.70 -8.22 -7.31
C ASN A 21 -14.03 -9.29 -6.44
N VAL A 22 -14.84 -9.97 -5.63
CA VAL A 22 -14.39 -11.03 -4.72
C VAL A 22 -13.91 -12.31 -5.42
N SER A 23 -14.44 -12.64 -6.60
CA SER A 23 -14.09 -13.89 -7.30
C SER A 23 -12.72 -13.84 -8.00
N LEU A 24 -12.20 -12.64 -8.26
CA LEU A 24 -10.86 -12.47 -8.82
C LEU A 24 -9.78 -12.91 -7.82
N SER A 25 -9.01 -13.92 -8.22
CA SER A 25 -7.85 -14.43 -7.47
C SER A 25 -6.59 -13.58 -7.69
N SER A 26 -6.71 -12.25 -7.67
CA SER A 26 -5.60 -11.31 -7.89
C SER A 26 -5.26 -10.51 -6.62
N GLY A 27 -4.08 -9.91 -6.57
CA GLY A 27 -3.59 -9.15 -5.43
C GLY A 27 -2.08 -8.93 -5.53
N PHE A 28 -1.54 -8.10 -4.63
CA PHE A 28 -0.10 -7.96 -4.45
C PHE A 28 0.32 -8.57 -3.12
N SER A 29 1.46 -9.26 -3.11
CA SER A 29 2.06 -9.80 -1.88
C SER A 29 3.55 -9.46 -1.89
N PHE A 30 3.99 -8.72 -0.89
CA PHE A 30 5.38 -8.35 -0.66
C PHE A 30 5.90 -9.13 0.55
N LEU A 31 6.91 -9.97 0.32
CA LEU A 31 7.47 -10.87 1.34
C LEU A 31 8.96 -10.58 1.55
N ASN A 32 9.38 -10.49 2.82
CA ASN A 32 10.78 -10.26 3.19
C ASN A 32 11.35 -9.03 2.48
N GLY A 33 10.67 -7.89 2.60
CA GLY A 33 11.03 -6.64 1.94
C GLY A 33 11.31 -5.50 2.90
N THR A 34 11.60 -4.33 2.32
CA THR A 34 11.71 -3.07 3.07
C THR A 34 11.00 -1.95 2.32
N VAL A 35 10.20 -1.15 3.04
CA VAL A 35 9.63 0.12 2.58
C VAL A 35 10.36 1.25 3.29
N SER A 36 11.04 2.12 2.54
CA SER A 36 11.78 3.26 3.08
C SER A 36 11.80 4.43 2.08
N GLY A 37 12.61 5.45 2.34
CA GLY A 37 12.91 6.52 1.38
C GLY A 37 12.65 7.91 1.95
N SER A 38 12.10 8.80 1.11
CA SER A 38 11.75 10.18 1.47
C SER A 38 10.24 10.43 1.42
N GLY A 39 9.82 11.54 2.04
CA GLY A 39 8.42 11.92 2.15
C GLY A 39 7.65 11.04 3.13
N LEU A 40 6.33 11.20 3.14
CA LEU A 40 5.40 10.34 3.88
C LEU A 40 4.63 9.47 2.90
N VAL A 41 4.43 8.19 3.23
CA VAL A 41 3.76 7.24 2.35
C VAL A 41 2.70 6.42 3.09
N TYR A 42 1.58 6.19 2.42
CA TYR A 42 0.70 5.07 2.73
C TYR A 42 1.25 3.80 2.07
N LEU A 43 1.03 2.64 2.70
CA LEU A 43 1.25 1.32 2.12
C LEU A 43 0.45 1.13 0.82
N GLY A 44 -0.72 1.76 0.73
CA GLY A 44 -1.48 1.78 -0.50
C GLY A 44 -2.77 2.58 -0.43
N ARG A 45 -3.37 2.71 -1.60
CA ARG A 45 -4.74 3.20 -1.80
C ARG A 45 -5.58 2.17 -2.56
N ALA A 46 -6.85 2.06 -2.24
CA ALA A 46 -7.76 1.14 -2.92
C ALA A 46 -8.23 1.69 -4.27
N TRP A 47 -7.51 1.38 -5.36
CA TRP A 47 -7.95 1.79 -6.71
C TRP A 47 -9.22 1.03 -7.14
N GLY A 48 -9.26 -0.27 -6.89
CA GLY A 48 -10.46 -1.11 -6.99
C GLY A 48 -11.19 -1.22 -5.66
N ASP A 49 -12.50 -1.48 -5.72
CA ASP A 49 -13.39 -1.68 -4.56
C ASP A 49 -13.15 -3.00 -3.80
N HIS A 50 -12.35 -3.91 -4.35
CA HIS A 50 -11.93 -5.16 -3.71
C HIS A 50 -10.40 -5.29 -3.68
N SER A 51 -9.70 -4.15 -3.63
CA SER A 51 -8.24 -4.07 -3.58
C SER A 51 -7.65 -5.00 -2.51
N ARG A 52 -6.58 -5.72 -2.85
CA ARG A 52 -5.92 -6.64 -1.93
C ARG A 52 -4.41 -6.57 -2.05
N VAL A 53 -3.77 -6.16 -0.97
CA VAL A 53 -2.32 -6.04 -0.85
C VAL A 53 -1.90 -6.55 0.52
N VAL A 54 -0.85 -7.38 0.56
CA VAL A 54 -0.26 -7.88 1.80
C VAL A 54 1.22 -7.55 1.84
N PHE A 55 1.68 -6.98 2.96
CA PHE A 55 3.08 -6.86 3.31
C PHE A 55 3.35 -7.83 4.47
N ALA A 56 4.17 -8.84 4.24
CA ALA A 56 4.51 -9.86 5.23
C ALA A 56 6.02 -9.88 5.47
N TYR A 57 6.44 -9.98 6.73
CA TYR A 57 7.85 -9.96 7.12
C TYR A 57 8.63 -8.80 6.47
N THR A 58 7.97 -7.65 6.33
CA THR A 58 8.51 -6.48 5.64
C THR A 58 8.84 -5.42 6.69
N TYR A 59 10.05 -4.88 6.64
CA TYR A 59 10.43 -3.75 7.47
C TYR A 59 9.79 -2.48 6.92
N LEU A 60 9.04 -1.77 7.76
CA LEU A 60 8.39 -0.50 7.42
C LEU A 60 9.12 0.62 8.17
N ASP A 61 9.84 1.45 7.43
CA ASP A 61 10.56 2.59 7.99
C ASP A 61 9.60 3.73 8.37
N LYS A 62 10.09 4.73 9.11
CA LYS A 62 9.32 5.88 9.63
C LYS A 62 8.61 6.74 8.59
N VAL A 63 8.90 6.52 7.31
CA VAL A 63 8.22 7.19 6.20
C VAL A 63 6.80 6.68 6.01
N VAL A 64 6.49 5.47 6.52
CA VAL A 64 5.14 4.92 6.48
C VAL A 64 4.26 5.61 7.51
N ILE A 65 3.17 6.21 7.03
CA ILE A 65 2.15 6.87 7.85
C ILE A 65 1.50 5.84 8.79
N PRO A 66 1.31 6.13 10.10
CA PRO A 66 0.76 5.17 11.07
C PRO A 66 -0.59 4.57 10.69
N GLU A 67 -1.47 5.35 10.06
CA GLU A 67 -2.76 4.92 9.50
C GLU A 67 -2.58 3.81 8.46
N GLY A 68 -1.42 3.73 7.81
CA GLY A 68 -1.01 2.66 6.91
C GLY A 68 -1.67 2.71 5.54
N TRP A 69 -2.98 2.92 5.46
CA TRP A 69 -3.76 2.87 4.21
C TRP A 69 -4.57 4.14 4.00
N ASN A 70 -4.88 4.43 2.73
CA ASN A 70 -5.74 5.54 2.35
C ASN A 70 -6.92 5.01 1.53
N ASP A 71 -8.13 5.39 1.95
CA ASP A 71 -9.41 5.00 1.35
C ASP A 71 -9.71 5.74 0.04
N TRP A 72 -8.85 6.68 -0.34
CA TRP A 72 -9.01 7.57 -1.47
C TRP A 72 -10.26 8.47 -1.39
N GLY A 73 -10.68 8.81 -0.15
CA GLY A 73 -11.88 9.60 0.13
C GLY A 73 -13.19 8.86 -0.14
N ILE A 74 -13.15 7.52 -0.19
CA ILE A 74 -14.30 6.67 -0.40
C ILE A 74 -14.42 5.75 0.83
N PRO A 75 -15.22 6.12 1.84
CA PRO A 75 -15.29 5.39 3.11
C PRO A 75 -15.66 3.91 2.96
N ALA A 76 -16.43 3.56 1.91
CA ALA A 76 -16.77 2.17 1.60
C ALA A 76 -15.56 1.30 1.21
N ARG A 77 -14.37 1.90 1.02
CA ARG A 77 -13.09 1.24 0.74
C ARG A 77 -12.16 1.22 1.94
N GLU A 78 -12.58 1.78 3.07
CA GLU A 78 -11.94 1.48 4.36
C GLU A 78 -12.30 0.05 4.78
N SER A 79 -11.30 -0.64 5.32
CA SER A 79 -11.37 -2.05 5.74
C SER A 79 -11.19 -2.20 7.23
#